data_AF-U6DSU2-F1
#
_entry.id   AF-U6DSU2-F1
#
_cell.length_a   1.000
_cell.length_b   1.000
_cell.length_c   1.000
_cell.angle_alpha   90.00
_cell.angle_beta   90.00
_cell.angle_gamma   90.00
#
_symmetry.space_group_name_H-M   'P 1'
#
loop_
_entity.id
_entity.type
_entity.pdbx_description
1 polymer ?
#
loop_
_entity_poly.entity_id
_entity_poly.type
_entity_poly.pdbx_seq_one_letter_code
_entity_poly.pdbx_strand_id
1 'polypeptide(L)'
;HQGKTKEVLQEAEAPGPSHAPDPSDVAAALLVSDGTHSVRCLVTREALNASDWEEKEFGFRGAEGRLLLLQDCGIRVQVAEGGAPAEFYLQVDRFSLLPAEQRRERVIGCNQDPDVQKKLFDCLEEHLSESISPSA
;
A
#
# COMPACT_ATOMS: atom_id res chain seq x y z
N HIS A 1 -7.11 4.92 -23.07
CA HIS A 1 -7.06 3.49 -22.71
C HIS A 1 -6.59 3.39 -21.28
N GLN A 2 -7.51 3.52 -20.31
CA GLN A 2 -7.14 3.41 -18.89
C GLN A 2 -7.07 1.93 -18.53
N GLY A 3 -5.87 1.46 -18.20
CA GLY A 3 -5.63 0.10 -17.74
C GLY A 3 -6.36 -0.12 -16.42
N LYS A 4 -7.23 -1.13 -16.39
CA LYS A 4 -7.84 -1.60 -15.13
C LYS A 4 -6.84 -2.55 -14.49
N THR A 5 -6.04 -2.07 -13.54
CA THR A 5 -5.32 -2.97 -12.63
C THR A 5 -6.36 -3.61 -11.74
N LYS A 6 -6.36 -4.95 -11.71
CA LYS A 6 -7.28 -5.76 -10.91
C LYS A 6 -6.44 -6.31 -9.77
N GLU A 7 -6.80 -6.01 -8.54
CA GLU A 7 -5.99 -6.45 -7.42
C GLU A 7 -6.79 -7.19 -6.36
N VAL A 8 -6.20 -8.24 -5.80
CA VAL A 8 -6.83 -9.12 -4.80
C VAL A 8 -6.44 -8.64 -3.41
N LEU A 9 -7.46 -8.41 -2.59
CA LEU A 9 -7.33 -7.88 -1.24
C LEU A 9 -7.06 -8.96 -0.18
N GLN A 10 -6.14 -8.68 0.75
CA GLN A 10 -5.92 -9.36 2.02
C GLN A 10 -5.65 -8.31 3.11
N GLU A 11 -6.17 -8.46 4.33
CA GLU A 11 -5.80 -7.56 5.44
C GLU A 11 -4.36 -7.84 5.89
N ALA A 12 -3.57 -6.79 6.10
CA ALA A 12 -2.22 -6.87 6.64
C ALA A 12 -2.23 -6.67 8.17
N GLU A 13 -1.32 -7.30 8.90
CA GLU A 13 -1.10 -6.98 10.32
C GLU A 13 -0.68 -5.51 10.46
N ALA A 14 -1.26 -4.82 11.44
CA ALA A 14 -1.01 -3.40 11.66
C ALA A 14 0.49 -3.15 11.95
N PRO A 15 1.15 -2.21 11.27
CA PRO A 15 2.51 -1.84 11.63
C PRO A 15 2.55 -1.20 13.02
N GLY A 16 3.64 -1.41 13.76
CA GLY A 16 3.91 -0.73 15.02
C GLY A 16 3.97 0.79 14.86
N PRO A 17 3.88 1.56 15.96
CA PRO A 17 3.77 3.02 15.90
C PRO A 17 5.01 3.63 15.21
N SER A 18 4.77 4.37 14.13
CA SER A 18 5.78 5.03 13.27
C SER A 18 5.54 6.55 13.23
N HIS A 19 6.61 7.30 13.01
CA HIS A 19 6.62 8.77 13.01
C HIS A 19 6.66 9.36 11.56
N ALA A 20 5.69 9.01 10.71
CA ALA A 20 5.28 9.70 9.47
C ALA A 20 4.09 8.93 8.81
N PRO A 21 3.18 9.56 8.04
CA PRO A 21 2.39 10.77 8.31
C PRO A 21 1.61 10.61 9.62
N ASP A 22 0.81 11.61 10.03
CA ASP A 22 0.07 11.55 11.30
C ASP A 22 -0.69 10.20 11.41
N PRO A 23 -0.45 9.35 12.44
CA PRO A 23 -1.09 8.05 12.56
C PRO A 23 -2.63 8.12 12.61
N SER A 24 -3.19 9.33 12.73
CA SER A 24 -4.60 9.63 12.56
C SER A 24 -5.12 9.57 11.12
N ASP A 25 -4.26 9.64 10.10
CA ASP A 25 -4.65 9.66 8.69
C ASP A 25 -4.67 8.28 8.01
N VAL A 26 -4.08 7.25 8.62
CA VAL A 26 -4.09 5.89 8.06
C VAL A 26 -5.33 5.13 8.53
N ALA A 27 -6.08 4.61 7.57
CA ALA A 27 -7.36 3.96 7.81
C ALA A 27 -7.28 2.45 8.02
N ALA A 28 -6.54 1.82 7.12
CA ALA A 28 -6.39 0.38 7.01
C ALA A 28 -5.07 0.07 6.29
N ALA A 29 -4.44 -1.04 6.67
CA ALA A 29 -3.31 -1.61 5.96
C ALA A 29 -3.76 -2.88 5.25
N LEU A 30 -3.56 -2.91 3.94
CA LEU A 30 -3.98 -3.98 3.06
C LEU A 30 -2.76 -4.59 2.37
N LEU A 31 -2.79 -5.89 2.10
CA LEU A 31 -1.91 -6.55 1.16
C LEU A 31 -2.70 -6.81 -0.12
N VAL A 32 -2.21 -6.24 -1.21
CA VAL A 32 -2.92 -6.15 -2.49
C VAL A 32 -2.08 -6.84 -3.55
N SER A 33 -2.68 -7.75 -4.33
CA SER A 33 -1.95 -8.52 -5.36
C SER A 33 -2.48 -8.27 -6.76
N ASP A 34 -1.60 -8.04 -7.72
CA ASP A 34 -1.92 -7.93 -9.15
C ASP A 34 -1.98 -9.30 -9.88
N GLY A 35 -1.83 -10.40 -9.14
CA GLY A 35 -1.73 -11.77 -9.66
C GLY A 35 -0.30 -12.28 -9.88
N THR A 36 0.71 -11.42 -9.83
CA THR A 36 2.13 -11.81 -9.92
C THR A 36 2.88 -11.49 -8.63
N HIS A 37 2.68 -10.28 -8.13
CA HIS A 37 3.29 -9.79 -6.90
C HIS A 37 2.21 -9.31 -5.91
N SER A 38 2.62 -9.11 -4.66
CA SER A 38 1.84 -8.38 -3.68
C SER A 38 2.57 -7.13 -3.19
N VAL A 39 1.81 -6.11 -2.82
CA VAL A 39 2.32 -4.85 -2.27
C VAL A 39 1.44 -4.42 -1.10
N ARG A 40 2.05 -3.80 -0.09
CA ARG A 40 1.31 -3.20 1.02
C ARG A 40 0.68 -1.88 0.56
N CYS A 41 -0.61 -1.72 0.82
CA CYS A 41 -1.39 -0.53 0.55
C CYS A 41 -1.88 0.06 1.88
N LEU A 42 -1.59 1.34 2.12
CA LEU A 42 -2.15 2.12 3.21
C LEU A 42 -3.29 2.97 2.67
N VAL A 43 -4.52 2.63 3.06
CA VAL A 43 -5.71 3.41 2.69
C VAL A 43 -5.84 4.57 3.66
N THR A 44 -5.98 5.79 3.15
CA THR A 44 -6.16 6.96 4.01
C THR A 44 -7.56 7.02 4.62
N ARG A 45 -7.70 7.73 5.75
CA ARG A 45 -8.97 7.89 6.45
C ARG A 45 -10.00 8.58 5.57
N GLU A 46 -9.54 9.55 4.78
CA GLU A 46 -10.34 10.23 3.77
C GLU A 46 -10.84 9.26 2.70
N ALA A 47 -9.97 8.41 2.14
CA ALA A 47 -10.34 7.42 1.14
C ALA A 47 -11.39 6.44 1.68
N LEU A 48 -11.22 5.97 2.92
CA LEU A 48 -12.16 5.05 3.55
C LEU A 48 -13.54 5.69 3.78
N ASN A 49 -13.56 6.95 4.23
CA ASN A 49 -14.80 7.68 4.53
C ASN A 49 -15.55 8.13 3.27
N ALA A 50 -14.83 8.43 2.19
CA ALA A 50 -15.41 8.83 0.90
C ALA A 50 -15.89 7.64 0.05
N SER A 51 -15.64 6.41 0.51
CA SER A 51 -16.03 5.21 -0.22
C SER A 51 -17.49 4.84 0.04
N ASP A 52 -18.19 4.48 -1.04
CA ASP A 52 -19.56 3.96 -0.98
C ASP A 52 -19.53 2.49 -0.52
N TRP A 53 -19.77 2.28 0.77
CA TRP A 53 -19.93 0.96 1.37
C TRP A 53 -21.39 0.51 1.30
N GLU A 54 -21.63 -0.78 1.05
CA GLU A 54 -22.94 -1.37 1.36
C GLU A 54 -23.18 -1.25 2.87
N GLU A 55 -24.38 -0.84 3.30
CA GLU A 55 -24.69 -0.40 4.69
C GLU A 55 -24.31 -1.40 5.80
N LYS A 56 -23.97 -2.66 5.46
CA LYS A 56 -23.60 -3.72 6.40
C LYS A 56 -22.10 -4.07 6.42
N GLU A 57 -21.29 -3.50 5.52
CA GLU A 57 -19.89 -3.89 5.30
C GLU A 57 -18.96 -2.66 5.34
N PHE A 58 -19.01 -1.88 6.43
CA PHE A 58 -18.05 -0.79 6.61
C PHE A 58 -16.64 -1.36 6.86
N GLY A 59 -15.70 -1.07 5.95
CA GLY A 59 -14.31 -1.50 6.03
C GLY A 59 -14.02 -2.79 5.25
N PHE A 60 -12.79 -3.29 5.38
CA PHE A 60 -12.27 -4.35 4.50
C PHE A 60 -12.44 -5.77 5.05
N ARG A 61 -12.95 -5.92 6.27
CA ARG A 61 -13.15 -7.21 6.89
C ARG A 61 -14.22 -8.01 6.12
N GLY A 62 -13.87 -9.16 5.57
CA GLY A 62 -14.75 -9.96 4.72
C GLY A 62 -14.68 -9.60 3.24
N ALA A 63 -13.89 -8.60 2.85
CA ALA A 63 -13.65 -8.24 1.46
C ALA A 63 -12.45 -8.99 0.86
N GLU A 64 -11.85 -9.93 1.58
CA GLU A 64 -10.70 -10.69 1.08
C GLU A 64 -11.06 -11.51 -0.16
N GLY A 65 -10.22 -11.47 -1.19
CA GLY A 65 -10.52 -12.12 -2.47
C GLY A 65 -11.35 -11.26 -3.42
N ARG A 66 -11.92 -10.14 -2.98
CA ARG A 66 -12.56 -9.18 -3.89
C ARG A 66 -11.54 -8.37 -4.68
N LEU A 67 -11.98 -7.91 -5.84
CA LEU A 67 -11.21 -7.00 -6.67
C LEU A 67 -11.27 -5.57 -6.12
N LEU A 68 -10.10 -5.01 -5.85
CA LEU A 68 -9.90 -3.61 -5.50
C LEU A 68 -9.43 -2.85 -6.74
N LEU A 69 -10.06 -1.71 -7.02
CA LEU A 69 -9.62 -0.76 -8.05
C LEU A 69 -9.02 0.47 -7.35
N LEU A 70 -7.70 0.63 -7.45
CA LEU A 70 -7.01 1.84 -6.99
C LEU A 70 -7.19 2.95 -8.03
N GLN A 71 -7.89 4.02 -7.65
CA GLN A 71 -8.22 5.14 -8.54
C GLN A 71 -7.26 6.30 -8.38
N ASP A 72 -6.80 6.52 -7.14
CA ASP A 72 -5.77 7.50 -6.81
C ASP A 72 -4.84 6.88 -5.76
N CYS A 73 -3.57 6.70 -6.14
CA CYS A 73 -2.56 6.12 -5.28
C CYS A 73 -1.16 6.59 -5.66
N GLY A 74 -0.28 6.73 -4.66
CA GLY A 74 1.11 7.10 -4.83
C GLY A 74 2.05 6.05 -4.23
N ILE A 75 3.20 5.84 -4.88
CA ILE A 75 4.28 5.03 -4.31
C ILE A 75 4.99 5.86 -3.24
N ARG A 76 5.22 5.23 -2.08
CA ARG A 76 5.96 5.81 -0.95
C ARG A 76 7.07 4.85 -0.53
N VAL A 77 8.08 5.39 0.14
CA VAL A 77 9.15 4.62 0.77
C VAL A 77 8.94 4.65 2.27
N GLN A 78 8.86 3.47 2.88
CA GLN A 78 8.99 3.32 4.32
C GLN A 78 10.47 3.08 4.62
N VAL A 79 11.07 3.95 5.43
CA VAL A 79 12.43 3.72 5.95
C VAL A 79 12.40 2.64 7.02
N ALA A 80 13.53 1.94 7.20
CA ALA A 80 13.64 0.89 8.19
C ALA A 80 13.38 1.44 9.60
N GLU A 81 12.40 0.85 10.30
CA GLU A 81 11.94 1.31 11.61
C GLU A 81 11.49 0.12 12.45
N GLY A 82 11.79 0.12 13.75
CA GLY A 82 11.30 -0.90 14.68
C GLY A 82 11.72 -2.35 14.36
N GLY A 83 12.80 -2.54 13.58
CA GLY A 83 13.26 -3.85 13.12
C GLY A 83 12.60 -4.34 11.82
N ALA A 84 11.65 -3.59 11.26
CA ALA A 84 11.15 -3.82 9.91
C ALA A 84 12.15 -3.25 8.87
N PRO A 85 12.43 -3.98 7.77
CA PRO A 85 13.26 -3.46 6.70
C PRO A 85 12.56 -2.29 5.98
N ALA A 86 13.35 -1.49 5.28
CA ALA A 86 12.79 -0.49 4.37
C ALA A 86 12.03 -1.18 3.23
N GLU A 87 11.00 -0.53 2.72
CA GLU A 87 10.17 -1.07 1.63
C GLU A 87 9.43 0.01 0.85
N PHE A 88 9.07 -0.31 -0.41
CA PHE A 88 8.03 0.43 -1.11
C PHE A 88 6.64 -0.03 -0.68
N TYR A 89 5.74 0.92 -0.55
CA TYR A 89 4.31 0.69 -0.33
C TYR A 89 3.47 1.69 -1.13
N LEU A 90 2.17 1.42 -1.27
CA LEU A 90 1.23 2.36 -1.89
C LEU A 90 0.43 3.09 -0.82
N GLN A 91 0.36 4.42 -0.92
CA GLN A 91 -0.68 5.20 -0.25
C GLN A 91 -1.88 5.28 -1.20
N VAL A 92 -3.08 5.00 -0.69
CA VAL A 92 -4.31 4.98 -1.47
C VAL A 92 -5.24 6.07 -0.96
N ASP A 93 -5.46 7.07 -1.80
CA ASP A 93 -6.31 8.22 -1.52
C ASP A 93 -7.70 8.08 -2.14
N ARG A 94 -7.87 7.17 -3.11
CA ARG A 94 -9.18 6.82 -3.67
C ARG A 94 -9.21 5.40 -4.23
N PHE A 95 -10.27 4.64 -3.92
CA PHE A 95 -10.46 3.30 -4.44
C PHE A 95 -11.93 2.98 -4.73
N SER A 96 -12.19 1.82 -5.33
CA SER A 96 -13.52 1.21 -5.39
C SER A 96 -13.41 -0.30 -5.21
N LEU A 97 -14.30 -0.87 -4.39
CA LEU A 97 -14.37 -2.30 -4.19
C LEU A 97 -15.38 -2.91 -5.16
N LEU A 98 -14.91 -3.78 -6.05
CA LEU A 98 -15.74 -4.36 -7.12
C LEU A 98 -16.43 -5.64 -6.63
N PRO A 99 -17.67 -5.93 -7.07
CA PRO A 99 -18.44 -7.08 -6.57
C PRO A 99 -17.86 -8.44 -6.99
N ALA A 100 -16.88 -8.45 -7.89
CA ALA A 100 -16.24 -9.67 -8.36
C ALA A 100 -15.27 -10.21 -7.29
N GLU A 101 -15.44 -11.49 -6.96
CA GLU A 101 -14.48 -12.28 -6.19
C GLU A 101 -13.57 -13.08 -7.13
N GLN A 102 -12.30 -13.17 -6.76
CA GLN A 102 -11.30 -13.96 -7.45
C GLN A 102 -10.58 -14.88 -6.47
N ARG A 103 -10.14 -16.04 -6.97
CA ARG A 103 -9.34 -16.97 -6.17
C ARG A 103 -8.04 -16.30 -5.75
N ARG A 104 -7.76 -16.33 -4.45
CA ARG A 104 -6.49 -15.87 -3.88
C ARG A 104 -5.38 -16.82 -4.31
N GLU A 105 -4.36 -16.27 -4.96
CA GLU A 105 -3.14 -16.97 -5.32
C GLU A 105 -2.02 -16.55 -4.36
N ARG A 106 -1.12 -17.48 -4.04
CA ARG A 106 0.06 -17.15 -3.25
C ARG A 106 1.08 -16.51 -4.18
N VAL A 107 1.29 -15.21 -4.00
CA VAL A 107 2.28 -14.42 -4.71
C VAL A 107 3.40 -13.97 -3.76
N ILE A 108 4.54 -13.61 -4.32
CA ILE A 108 5.66 -13.02 -3.58
C ILE A 108 5.48 -11.51 -3.47
N GLY A 109 6.05 -10.89 -2.42
CA GLY A 109 6.02 -9.44 -2.28
C GLY A 109 6.90 -8.75 -3.33
N CYS A 110 6.45 -7.63 -3.88
CA CYS A 110 7.22 -6.87 -4.87
C CYS A 110 8.60 -6.42 -4.35
N ASN A 111 8.73 -6.16 -3.05
CA ASN A 111 10.01 -5.82 -2.41
C ASN A 111 11.01 -6.99 -2.33
N GLN A 112 10.62 -8.20 -2.78
CA GLN A 112 11.53 -9.34 -2.96
C GLN A 112 12.11 -9.39 -4.38
N ASP A 113 11.60 -8.58 -5.31
CA ASP A 113 12.13 -8.48 -6.67
C ASP A 113 13.49 -7.75 -6.65
N PRO A 114 14.54 -8.31 -7.31
CA PRO A 114 15.88 -7.72 -7.28
C PRO A 114 15.96 -6.30 -7.87
N ASP A 115 15.19 -6.01 -8.91
CA ASP A 115 15.20 -4.69 -9.55
C ASP A 115 14.49 -3.66 -8.66
N VAL A 116 13.41 -4.08 -7.98
CA VAL A 116 12.73 -3.25 -6.97
C VAL A 116 13.65 -2.99 -5.78
N GLN A 117 14.36 -4.01 -5.28
CA GLN A 117 15.31 -3.84 -4.19
C GLN A 117 16.41 -2.85 -4.55
N LYS A 118 16.99 -2.98 -5.76
CA LYS A 118 18.01 -2.05 -6.24
C LYS A 118 17.48 -0.61 -6.24
N LYS A 119 16.29 -0.39 -6.80
CA LYS A 119 15.66 0.94 -6.84
C LYS A 119 15.36 1.48 -5.44
N LEU A 120 15.00 0.61 -4.49
CA LEU A 120 14.76 1.01 -3.11
C LEU A 120 16.05 1.53 -2.46
N PHE A 121 17.17 0.83 -2.65
CA PHE A 121 18.47 1.29 -2.17
C PHE A 121 18.85 2.64 -2.79
N ASP A 122 18.70 2.80 -4.11
CA ASP A 122 18.99 4.06 -4.81
C ASP A 122 18.17 5.22 -4.20
N CYS A 123 16.85 5.03 -3.99
CA CYS A 123 16.00 6.05 -3.36
C CYS A 123 16.44 6.40 -1.93
N LEU A 124 16.85 5.41 -1.14
CA LEU A 124 17.30 5.63 0.24
C LEU A 124 18.63 6.41 0.26
N GLU A 125 19.55 6.15 -0.66
CA GLU A 125 20.81 6.90 -0.77
C GLU A 125 20.60 8.36 -1.17
N GLU A 126 19.66 8.64 -2.08
CA GLU A 126 19.29 10.01 -2.46
C GLU A 126 18.75 10.81 -1.26
N HIS A 127 17.84 10.22 -0.47
CA HIS A 127 17.29 10.85 0.74
C HIS A 127 18.37 11.14 1.80
N LEU A 128 19.37 10.26 1.94
CA LEU A 128 20.51 10.51 2.83
C LEU A 128 21.42 11.62 2.29
N SER A 129 21.61 11.70 0.97
CA SER A 129 22.46 12.71 0.34
C SER A 129 21.87 14.12 0.42
N GLU A 130 20.54 14.25 0.29
CA GLU A 130 19.83 15.52 0.43
C GLU A 130 19.85 16.03 1.88
N SER A 131 19.76 15.14 2.87
CA SER A 131 19.75 15.50 4.29
C SER A 131 21.13 15.91 4.84
N ILE A 132 22.22 15.63 4.10
CA ILE A 132 23.60 16.02 4.46
C ILE A 132 24.02 17.33 3.77
N SER A 133 23.24 17.87 2.83
CA SER A 133 23.54 19.20 2.26
C SER A 133 23.20 20.29 3.29
N PRO A 134 24.19 21.01 3.85
CA PRO A 134 23.88 22.17 4.66
C PRO A 134 23.30 23.23 3.73
N SER A 135 22.18 23.84 4.13
CA SER A 135 21.72 25.10 3.52
C SER A 135 22.91 26.07 3.51
N ALA A 136 23.42 26.37 2.32
CA ALA A 136 24.48 27.35 2.10
C ALA A 136 23.94 28.78 2.24
#